data_AF-A0A963C2S4-F1
#
_entry.id   AF-A0A963C2S4-F1
#
_cell.length_a   1.000
_cell.length_b   1.000
_cell.length_c   1.000
_cell.angle_alpha   90.00
_cell.angle_beta   90.00
_cell.angle_gamma   90.00
#
_symmetry.space_group_name_H-M   'P 1'
#
loop_
_entity.id
_entity.type
_entity.pdbx_description
1 polymer ?
#
loop_
_entity_poly.entity_id
_entity_poly.type
_entity_poly.pdbx_seq_one_letter_code
_entity_poly.pdbx_strand_id
1 'polypeptide(L)'
;MISAPREIVTPYRPIPLEVPEGMKPNEFFNSAENLADLVHNNGLLANPEGLLFYRKAIGHSNLFDGSIIYNTSQRILDPLGRPVRRSQVPEPVRRVWDRMNRIALEFMLERYPDPARHLVLAGEASLDATWPLTAPGVPSIRMLHNHFIVFDKDDLAAADPADPDNPNLTDGGQHSLFQAHMRDAYRAFFAGLDLKLLAPCERGECRLALTGYPQGLPSWEVKGGAAGLGEVRFWHEYDMLLKGFLDFYRTFFSQVSTRNAPMLPDLYFPALVEERLLFDNDFLRTAKMVRERCIKDARYANAIRWQPAFKQLIYRNDAGQLIVTISQNSIGNAITELLGVVVKRVPDAEAYARAEPQLLEQLLELRRRFVEADLGEGIATPYWPAQ
;
A
#
# COMPACT_ATOMS: atom_id res chain seq x y z
N MET A 1 -19.08 -18.12 -12.36
CA MET A 1 -18.98 -16.99 -11.41
C MET A 1 -18.70 -15.72 -12.23
N ILE A 2 -19.42 -14.62 -11.99
CA ILE A 2 -19.16 -13.35 -12.70
C ILE A 2 -17.95 -12.70 -12.04
N SER A 3 -16.91 -12.40 -12.83
CA SER A 3 -15.72 -11.69 -12.37
C SER A 3 -16.06 -10.20 -12.22
N ALA A 4 -16.00 -9.69 -11.00
CA ALA A 4 -16.34 -8.30 -10.68
C ALA A 4 -15.69 -7.88 -9.35
N PRO A 5 -15.29 -6.61 -9.19
CA PRO A 5 -14.81 -6.11 -7.90
C PRO A 5 -15.87 -6.32 -6.82
N ARG A 6 -15.45 -6.46 -5.57
CA ARG A 6 -16.30 -6.85 -4.43
C ARG A 6 -16.32 -5.76 -3.38
N GLU A 7 -17.50 -5.43 -2.87
CA GLU A 7 -17.66 -4.55 -1.71
C GLU A 7 -17.92 -5.39 -0.46
N ILE A 8 -16.89 -5.55 0.37
CA ILE A 8 -17.02 -6.28 1.64
C ILE A 8 -17.40 -5.32 2.77
N VAL A 9 -18.35 -5.74 3.60
CA VAL A 9 -18.71 -5.03 4.84
C VAL A 9 -17.88 -5.58 5.99
N THR A 10 -17.01 -4.76 6.55
CA THR A 10 -16.13 -5.13 7.67
C THR A 10 -16.58 -4.40 8.93
N PRO A 11 -17.17 -5.11 9.93
CA PRO A 11 -17.54 -4.49 11.19
C PRO A 11 -16.29 -4.14 12.00
N TYR A 12 -16.30 -3.00 12.68
CA TYR A 12 -15.21 -2.55 13.53
C TYR A 12 -15.69 -2.04 14.88
N ARG A 13 -14.80 -2.08 15.88
CA ARG A 13 -15.00 -1.44 17.17
C ARG A 13 -14.60 0.04 17.09
N PRO A 14 -15.49 0.99 17.44
CA PRO A 14 -15.13 2.41 17.49
C PRO A 14 -13.91 2.69 18.37
N ILE A 15 -13.03 3.58 17.89
CA ILE A 15 -11.87 4.03 18.66
C ILE A 15 -12.38 4.89 19.81
N PRO A 16 -11.95 4.64 21.07
CA PRO A 16 -12.46 5.34 22.25
C PRO A 16 -11.80 6.72 22.43
N LEU A 17 -11.71 7.50 21.35
CA LEU A 17 -11.17 8.85 21.35
C LEU A 17 -12.23 9.84 20.87
N GLU A 18 -12.33 10.97 21.57
CA GLU A 18 -13.15 12.09 21.16
C GLU A 18 -12.34 13.03 20.28
N VAL A 19 -12.86 13.36 19.10
CA VAL A 19 -12.25 14.37 18.24
C VAL A 19 -12.52 15.74 18.87
N PRO A 20 -11.47 16.55 19.19
CA PRO A 20 -11.66 17.86 19.80
C PRO A 20 -12.55 18.79 18.96
N GLU A 21 -13.27 19.69 19.63
CA GLU A 21 -14.13 20.67 18.96
C GLU A 21 -13.34 21.50 17.93
N GLY A 22 -13.90 21.64 16.74
CA GLY A 22 -13.28 22.38 15.63
C GLY A 22 -12.25 21.59 14.79
N MET A 23 -11.93 20.35 15.16
CA MET A 23 -11.01 19.49 14.42
C MET A 23 -11.76 18.50 13.52
N LYS A 24 -11.28 18.24 12.30
CA LYS A 24 -11.81 17.15 11.48
C LYS A 24 -11.21 15.81 11.92
N PRO A 25 -11.95 14.69 11.82
CA PRO A 25 -11.44 13.37 12.21
C PRO A 25 -10.09 13.00 11.58
N ASN A 26 -9.91 13.25 10.28
CA ASN A 26 -8.64 12.93 9.59
C ASN A 26 -7.44 13.74 10.11
N GLU A 27 -7.67 14.94 10.65
CA GLU A 27 -6.61 15.74 11.26
C GLU A 27 -6.25 15.15 12.62
N PHE A 28 -7.26 14.81 13.43
CA PHE A 28 -7.09 14.25 14.76
C PHE A 28 -6.37 12.91 14.73
N PHE A 29 -6.78 11.99 13.85
CA PHE A 29 -6.17 10.67 13.76
C PHE A 29 -4.72 10.68 13.20
N ASN A 30 -4.23 11.83 12.71
CA ASN A 30 -2.81 11.99 12.35
C ASN A 30 -1.93 12.49 13.53
N SER A 31 -2.56 12.78 14.67
CA SER A 31 -1.89 13.34 15.83
C SER A 31 -1.03 12.32 16.58
N ALA A 32 -0.16 12.84 17.47
CA ALA A 32 0.57 12.02 18.42
C ALA A 32 -0.36 11.31 19.42
N GLU A 33 -1.55 11.86 19.69
CA GLU A 33 -2.55 11.29 20.59
C GLU A 33 -3.13 9.99 20.03
N ASN A 34 -3.55 9.98 18.76
CA ASN A 34 -4.01 8.74 18.11
C ASN A 34 -2.90 7.67 18.07
N LEU A 35 -1.64 8.06 17.89
CA LEU A 35 -0.54 7.08 17.93
C LEU A 35 -0.22 6.58 19.33
N ALA A 36 -0.40 7.42 20.36
CA ALA A 36 -0.33 6.96 21.74
C ALA A 36 -1.45 5.93 21.98
N ASP A 37 -2.69 6.21 21.58
CA ASP A 37 -3.79 5.23 21.67
C ASP A 37 -3.47 3.93 20.92
N LEU A 38 -2.94 4.03 19.71
CA LEU A 38 -2.54 2.88 18.91
C LEU A 38 -1.55 1.97 19.65
N VAL A 39 -0.55 2.56 20.31
CA VAL A 39 0.42 1.80 21.11
C VAL A 39 -0.25 1.13 22.31
N HIS A 40 -1.06 1.86 23.08
CA HIS A 40 -1.59 1.37 24.37
C HIS A 40 -2.79 0.43 24.23
N ASN A 41 -3.61 0.57 23.18
CA ASN A 41 -4.84 -0.20 22.99
C ASN A 41 -4.73 -1.28 21.91
N ASN A 42 -3.80 -1.12 20.96
CA ASN A 42 -3.69 -1.99 19.79
C ASN A 42 -2.26 -2.48 19.53
N GLY A 43 -1.27 -2.00 20.30
CA GLY A 43 0.12 -2.35 20.14
C GLY A 43 0.37 -3.81 20.48
N LEU A 44 1.10 -4.49 19.61
CA LEU A 44 1.50 -5.88 19.78
C LEU A 44 2.99 -5.98 20.08
N LEU A 45 3.83 -5.24 19.35
CA LEU A 45 5.28 -5.24 19.52
C LEU A 45 5.89 -3.89 19.13
N ALA A 46 6.93 -3.48 19.84
CA ALA A 46 7.78 -2.33 19.50
C ALA A 46 9.25 -2.75 19.45
N ASN A 47 10.07 -1.97 18.74
CA ASN A 47 11.51 -2.16 18.71
C ASN A 47 12.31 -0.84 18.76
N PRO A 48 13.63 -0.91 19.03
CA PRO A 48 14.49 0.27 19.12
C PRO A 48 14.55 1.11 17.83
N GLU A 49 14.37 0.48 16.68
CA GLU A 49 14.32 1.14 15.38
C GLU A 49 13.09 2.04 15.24
N GLY A 50 12.07 1.86 16.08
CA GLY A 50 10.82 2.63 16.04
C GLY A 50 9.72 2.00 15.20
N LEU A 51 9.82 0.72 14.87
CA LEU A 51 8.73 -0.02 14.24
C LEU A 51 7.75 -0.48 15.31
N LEU A 52 6.47 -0.24 15.05
CA LEU A 52 5.34 -0.68 15.87
C LEU A 52 4.49 -1.65 15.07
N PHE A 53 4.41 -2.90 15.53
CA PHE A 53 3.41 -3.86 15.06
C PHE A 53 2.13 -3.71 15.89
N TYR A 54 0.99 -3.58 15.23
CA TYR A 54 -0.29 -3.34 15.88
C TYR A 54 -1.46 -4.02 15.16
N ARG A 55 -2.51 -4.32 15.91
CA ARG A 55 -3.80 -4.78 15.39
C ARG A 55 -4.58 -3.60 14.81
N LYS A 56 -5.15 -3.73 13.61
CA LYS A 56 -6.03 -2.68 13.08
C LYS A 56 -7.42 -2.74 13.72
N ALA A 57 -7.73 -1.77 14.58
CA ALA A 57 -9.07 -1.59 15.13
C ALA A 57 -10.11 -1.29 14.04
N ILE A 58 -9.72 -0.46 13.06
CA ILE A 58 -10.49 -0.16 11.86
C ILE A 58 -9.88 -0.95 10.69
N GLY A 59 -10.18 -2.24 10.66
CA GLY A 59 -9.60 -3.22 9.73
C GLY A 59 -10.18 -3.18 8.31
N HIS A 60 -9.53 -3.95 7.45
CA HIS A 60 -9.95 -4.33 6.10
C HIS A 60 -10.61 -5.70 6.14
N SER A 61 -10.06 -6.61 6.95
CA SER A 61 -10.55 -7.97 7.17
C SER A 61 -10.64 -8.27 8.66
N ASN A 62 -11.59 -9.12 9.04
CA ASN A 62 -11.68 -9.67 10.39
C ASN A 62 -11.07 -11.08 10.51
N LEU A 63 -10.60 -11.66 9.39
CA LEU A 63 -9.91 -12.95 9.40
C LEU A 63 -8.45 -12.81 9.84
N PHE A 64 -7.73 -11.87 9.21
CA PHE A 64 -6.39 -11.45 9.59
C PHE A 64 -6.13 -10.03 9.08
N ASP A 65 -5.84 -9.09 9.99
CA ASP A 65 -5.45 -7.72 9.65
C ASP A 65 -4.54 -7.12 10.73
N GLY A 66 -3.30 -6.87 10.34
CA GLY A 66 -2.30 -6.20 11.16
C GLY A 66 -1.48 -5.23 10.34
N SER A 67 -0.75 -4.35 11.03
CA SER A 67 0.14 -3.41 10.37
C SER A 67 1.42 -3.17 11.14
N ILE A 68 2.47 -2.85 10.40
CA ILE A 68 3.72 -2.31 10.96
C ILE A 68 3.84 -0.85 10.51
N ILE A 69 4.06 0.06 11.45
CA ILE A 69 4.28 1.48 11.18
C ILE A 69 5.63 1.93 11.70
N TYR A 70 6.32 2.79 10.93
CA TYR A 70 7.49 3.48 11.44
C TYR A 70 7.06 4.67 12.30
N ASN A 71 6.95 4.43 13.61
CA ASN A 71 6.47 5.38 14.57
C ASN A 71 7.52 6.46 14.87
N THR A 72 7.42 7.56 14.12
CA THR A 72 8.26 8.75 14.27
C THR A 72 7.58 9.86 15.07
N SER A 73 6.36 9.65 15.58
CA SER A 73 5.52 10.72 16.14
C SER A 73 6.08 11.46 17.34
N GLN A 74 6.91 10.79 18.14
CA GLN A 74 7.58 11.38 19.30
C GLN A 74 8.94 12.00 18.97
N ARG A 75 9.44 11.82 17.74
CA ARG A 75 10.78 12.25 17.30
C ARG A 75 10.73 13.30 16.18
N ILE A 76 9.73 13.20 15.31
CA ILE A 76 9.48 14.11 14.19
C ILE A 76 8.10 14.73 14.41
N LEU A 77 8.11 15.91 15.06
CA LEU A 77 6.90 16.66 15.38
C LEU A 77 6.32 17.35 14.14
N ASP A 78 7.16 17.71 13.16
CA ASP A 78 6.73 18.20 11.85
C ASP A 78 6.06 17.06 11.06
N PRO A 79 4.73 17.10 10.85
CA PRO A 79 4.03 16.04 10.13
C PRO A 79 4.43 15.95 8.65
N LEU A 80 5.00 17.01 8.06
CA LEU A 80 5.50 17.00 6.67
C LEU A 80 6.93 16.46 6.56
N GLY A 81 7.69 16.50 7.65
CA GLY A 81 9.04 15.94 7.74
C GLY A 81 9.08 14.42 7.98
N ARG A 82 7.93 13.79 8.23
CA ARG A 82 7.84 12.34 8.49
C ARG A 82 8.08 11.53 7.22
N PRO A 83 8.79 10.38 7.30
CA PRO A 83 8.89 9.45 6.18
C PRO A 83 7.51 8.93 5.76
N VAL A 84 7.15 9.19 4.50
CA VAL A 84 5.93 8.68 3.86
C VAL A 84 6.25 7.65 2.78
N ARG A 85 7.52 7.33 2.56
CA ARG A 85 8.01 6.35 1.57
C ARG A 85 9.17 5.54 2.13
N ARG A 86 9.28 4.27 1.72
CA ARG A 86 10.36 3.37 2.15
C ARG A 86 11.76 3.88 1.80
N SER A 87 11.89 4.60 0.68
CA SER A 87 13.15 5.24 0.27
C SER A 87 13.61 6.36 1.21
N GLN A 88 12.74 6.88 2.08
CA GLN A 88 13.05 7.89 3.10
C GLN A 88 13.37 7.28 4.47
N VAL A 89 13.14 5.98 4.64
CA VAL A 89 13.42 5.28 5.89
C VAL A 89 14.92 5.00 6.00
N PRO A 90 15.56 5.28 7.15
CA PRO A 90 16.98 4.98 7.35
C PRO A 90 17.29 3.51 7.10
N GLU A 91 18.46 3.22 6.52
CA GLU A 91 18.82 1.85 6.15
C GLU A 91 18.76 0.84 7.31
N PRO A 92 19.23 1.14 8.54
CA PRO A 92 19.10 0.21 9.67
C PRO A 92 17.64 -0.16 9.98
N VAL A 93 16.74 0.83 9.96
CA VAL A 93 15.30 0.63 10.17
C VAL A 93 14.71 -0.20 9.03
N ARG A 94 15.12 0.08 7.78
CA ARG A 94 14.64 -0.64 6.59
C ARG A 94 14.99 -2.13 6.65
N ARG A 95 16.21 -2.49 7.06
CA ARG A 95 16.64 -3.89 7.22
C ARG A 95 15.79 -4.67 8.22
N VAL A 96 15.47 -4.07 9.37
CA VAL A 96 14.59 -4.70 10.37
C VAL A 96 13.17 -4.82 9.82
N TRP A 97 12.69 -3.78 9.13
CA TRP A 97 11.37 -3.81 8.49
C TRP A 97 11.27 -4.91 7.43
N ASP A 98 12.27 -5.10 6.56
CA ASP A 98 12.31 -6.20 5.58
C ASP A 98 12.16 -7.56 6.26
N ARG A 99 12.89 -7.80 7.36
CA ARG A 99 12.80 -9.04 8.14
C ARG A 99 11.41 -9.25 8.73
N MET A 100 10.79 -8.20 9.30
CA MET A 100 9.43 -8.29 9.83
C MET A 100 8.41 -8.57 8.71
N ASN A 101 8.53 -7.91 7.56
CA ASN A 101 7.66 -8.15 6.41
C ASN A 101 7.77 -9.58 5.91
N ARG A 102 9.00 -10.12 5.83
CA ARG A 102 9.26 -11.50 5.44
C ARG A 102 8.54 -12.47 6.37
N ILE A 103 8.78 -12.37 7.68
CA ILE A 103 8.20 -13.29 8.68
C ILE A 103 6.68 -13.19 8.71
N ALA A 104 6.11 -11.98 8.56
CA ALA A 104 4.65 -11.81 8.48
C ALA A 104 4.05 -12.48 7.23
N LEU A 105 4.68 -12.33 6.07
CA LEU A 105 4.24 -12.99 4.85
C LEU A 105 4.39 -14.51 4.93
N GLU A 106 5.52 -15.01 5.42
CA GLU A 106 5.75 -16.44 5.67
C GLU A 106 4.65 -17.01 6.61
N PHE A 107 4.38 -16.33 7.72
CA PHE A 107 3.32 -16.69 8.65
C PHE A 107 1.94 -16.79 7.97
N MET A 108 1.55 -15.76 7.20
CA MET A 108 0.26 -15.78 6.50
C MET A 108 0.18 -16.90 5.46
N LEU A 109 1.26 -17.17 4.73
CA LEU A 109 1.30 -18.23 3.72
C LEU A 109 1.25 -19.63 4.35
N GLU A 110 1.90 -19.82 5.50
CA GLU A 110 1.81 -21.06 6.29
C GLU A 110 0.42 -21.28 6.89
N ARG A 111 -0.18 -20.23 7.47
CA ARG A 111 -1.49 -20.30 8.13
C ARG A 111 -2.63 -20.48 7.13
N TYR A 112 -2.47 -19.91 5.94
CA TYR A 112 -3.47 -19.88 4.87
C TYR A 112 -2.89 -20.45 3.58
N PRO A 113 -2.58 -21.76 3.50
CA PRO A 113 -1.82 -22.33 2.38
C PRO A 113 -2.62 -22.42 1.08
N ASP A 114 -3.94 -22.53 1.16
CA ASP A 114 -4.81 -22.74 0.00
C ASP A 114 -5.13 -21.42 -0.72
N PRO A 115 -4.62 -21.20 -1.96
CA PRO A 115 -4.94 -20.03 -2.75
C PRO A 115 -6.39 -20.02 -3.27
N ALA A 116 -7.08 -21.15 -3.33
CA ALA A 116 -8.48 -21.19 -3.73
C ALA A 116 -9.40 -20.65 -2.63
N ARG A 117 -9.02 -20.81 -1.36
CA ARG A 117 -9.80 -20.38 -0.20
C ARG A 117 -9.44 -18.99 0.32
N HIS A 118 -8.17 -18.58 0.25
CA HIS A 118 -7.72 -17.34 0.89
C HIS A 118 -6.98 -16.42 -0.08
N LEU A 119 -7.36 -15.14 -0.06
CA LEU A 119 -6.59 -14.06 -0.66
C LEU A 119 -5.64 -13.48 0.39
N VAL A 120 -4.34 -13.70 0.19
CA VAL A 120 -3.27 -13.17 1.05
C VAL A 120 -2.62 -11.97 0.35
N LEU A 121 -2.48 -10.86 1.06
CA LEU A 121 -1.73 -9.70 0.60
C LEU A 121 -0.96 -9.02 1.74
N ALA A 122 0.16 -8.41 1.38
CA ALA A 122 0.84 -7.41 2.17
C ALA A 122 1.22 -6.21 1.31
N GLY A 123 1.41 -5.05 1.90
CA GLY A 123 2.03 -3.95 1.17
C GLY A 123 1.92 -2.58 1.81
N GLU A 124 2.67 -1.67 1.20
CA GLU A 124 2.90 -0.34 1.72
C GLU A 124 2.06 0.68 0.96
N ALA A 125 1.43 1.58 1.72
CA ALA A 125 0.72 2.72 1.16
C ALA A 125 1.47 4.01 1.56
N SER A 126 1.82 4.79 0.54
CA SER A 126 2.41 6.11 0.66
C SER A 126 1.42 7.20 0.30
N LEU A 127 1.55 8.35 0.97
CA LEU A 127 0.72 9.53 0.74
C LEU A 127 1.51 10.65 0.06
N ASP A 128 0.78 11.45 -0.71
CA ASP A 128 1.26 12.75 -1.16
C ASP A 128 1.26 13.69 0.05
N ALA A 129 2.45 14.02 0.56
CA ALA A 129 2.61 14.88 1.72
C ALA A 129 2.06 16.31 1.51
N THR A 130 1.94 16.75 0.25
CA THR A 130 1.48 18.09 -0.12
C THR A 130 -0.04 18.19 -0.29
N TRP A 131 -0.73 17.05 -0.32
CA TRP A 131 -2.19 17.02 -0.48
C TRP A 131 -2.91 17.53 0.78
N PRO A 132 -4.08 18.16 0.69
CA PRO A 132 -4.82 18.58 1.90
C PRO A 132 -5.23 17.37 2.76
N LEU A 133 -4.96 17.40 4.08
CA LEU A 133 -5.37 16.35 5.04
C LEU A 133 -6.88 16.03 5.01
N THR A 134 -7.67 17.03 4.63
CA THR A 134 -9.13 16.99 4.68
C THR A 134 -9.75 16.62 3.34
N ALA A 135 -8.93 16.37 2.32
CA ALA A 135 -9.44 15.90 1.04
C ALA A 135 -10.01 14.47 1.18
N PRO A 136 -11.11 14.15 0.48
CA PRO A 136 -11.62 12.78 0.43
C PRO A 136 -10.53 11.81 -0.03
N GLY A 137 -10.49 10.62 0.58
CA GLY A 137 -9.51 9.59 0.19
C GLY A 137 -8.13 9.70 0.82
N VAL A 138 -7.90 10.70 1.69
CA VAL A 138 -6.63 10.84 2.42
C VAL A 138 -6.70 10.04 3.71
N PRO A 139 -5.83 9.01 3.89
CA PRO A 139 -5.75 8.28 5.13
C PRO A 139 -5.37 9.18 6.31
N SER A 140 -5.91 8.82 7.47
CA SER A 140 -5.74 9.54 8.71
C SER A 140 -4.32 9.56 9.25
N ILE A 141 -3.42 8.67 8.81
CA ILE A 141 -2.05 8.58 9.34
C ILE A 141 -1.03 8.87 8.23
N ARG A 142 -0.33 10.01 8.33
CA ARG A 142 0.78 10.43 7.45
C ARG A 142 2.12 9.84 7.85
N MET A 143 2.16 8.52 7.96
CA MET A 143 3.39 7.77 8.18
C MET A 143 3.34 6.53 7.32
N LEU A 144 4.50 6.16 6.78
CA LEU A 144 4.62 4.90 6.06
C LEU A 144 4.23 3.75 6.98
N HIS A 145 3.31 2.93 6.51
CA HIS A 145 2.94 1.70 7.18
C HIS A 145 2.70 0.58 6.17
N ASN A 146 3.00 -0.63 6.59
CA ASN A 146 2.73 -1.84 5.85
C ASN A 146 1.45 -2.49 6.38
N HIS A 147 0.66 -3.07 5.51
CA HIS A 147 -0.57 -3.80 5.80
C HIS A 147 -0.33 -5.29 5.58
N PHE A 148 -0.88 -6.15 6.44
CA PHE A 148 -0.88 -7.61 6.30
C PHE A 148 -2.32 -8.08 6.43
N ILE A 149 -2.89 -8.57 5.34
CA ILE A 149 -4.34 -8.80 5.24
C ILE A 149 -4.59 -10.17 4.62
N VAL A 150 -5.52 -10.92 5.19
CA VAL A 150 -6.07 -12.14 4.58
C VAL A 150 -7.58 -12.01 4.50
N PHE A 151 -8.16 -12.32 3.34
CA PHE A 151 -9.59 -12.47 3.15
C PHE A 151 -9.96 -13.93 2.91
N ASP A 152 -11.12 -14.34 3.45
CA ASP A 152 -11.79 -15.56 3.00
C ASP A 152 -12.44 -15.27 1.64
N LYS A 153 -12.17 -16.13 0.65
CA LYS A 153 -12.69 -15.95 -0.71
C LYS A 153 -14.17 -16.29 -0.81
N ASP A 154 -14.71 -17.11 0.07
CA ASP A 154 -16.16 -17.38 0.12
C ASP A 154 -16.89 -16.13 0.59
N ASP A 155 -16.37 -15.42 1.59
CA ASP A 155 -16.90 -14.12 2.02
C ASP A 155 -16.83 -13.08 0.90
N LEU A 156 -15.70 -13.00 0.18
CA LEU A 156 -15.57 -12.11 -0.98
C LEU A 156 -16.52 -12.48 -2.12
N ALA A 157 -16.78 -13.77 -2.35
CA ALA A 157 -17.67 -14.24 -3.39
C ALA A 157 -19.16 -14.01 -3.03
N ALA A 158 -19.49 -14.09 -1.75
CA ALA A 158 -20.82 -13.79 -1.21
C ALA A 158 -21.11 -12.28 -1.13
N ALA A 159 -20.07 -11.45 -1.07
CA ALA A 159 -20.19 -10.00 -1.06
C ALA A 159 -20.77 -9.44 -2.37
N ASP A 160 -21.51 -8.34 -2.23
CA ASP A 160 -22.09 -7.62 -3.36
C ASP A 160 -20.99 -7.13 -4.33
N PRO A 161 -21.25 -7.13 -5.64
CA PRO A 161 -20.37 -6.46 -6.58
C PRO A 161 -20.20 -4.99 -6.18
N ALA A 162 -18.96 -4.52 -6.11
CA ALA A 162 -18.69 -3.10 -5.93
C ALA A 162 -19.13 -2.33 -7.18
N ASP A 163 -19.57 -1.09 -6.99
CA ASP A 163 -19.78 -0.15 -8.09
C ASP A 163 -18.49 -0.02 -8.92
N PRO A 164 -18.49 -0.33 -10.24
CA PRO A 164 -17.32 -0.14 -11.09
C PRO A 164 -16.80 1.29 -11.12
N ASP A 165 -17.65 2.28 -10.88
CA ASP A 165 -17.31 3.70 -10.81
C ASP A 165 -16.90 4.14 -9.39
N ASN A 166 -16.77 3.20 -8.44
CA ASN A 166 -16.37 3.51 -7.08
C ASN A 166 -14.99 4.20 -7.08
N PRO A 167 -14.86 5.41 -6.52
CA PRO A 167 -13.60 6.17 -6.54
C PRO A 167 -12.46 5.48 -5.79
N ASN A 168 -12.78 4.46 -4.99
CA ASN A 168 -11.81 3.62 -4.31
C ASN A 168 -11.20 2.58 -5.24
N LEU A 169 -11.90 2.04 -6.23
CA LEU A 169 -11.29 1.10 -7.15
C LEU A 169 -10.15 1.80 -7.89
N THR A 170 -8.98 1.16 -7.91
CA THR A 170 -7.84 1.74 -8.60
C THR A 170 -8.25 2.12 -10.01
N ASP A 171 -7.99 3.39 -10.32
CA ASP A 171 -8.14 4.01 -11.62
C ASP A 171 -9.42 3.73 -12.42
N GLY A 172 -10.49 3.23 -11.77
CA GLY A 172 -11.90 3.31 -12.17
C GLY A 172 -12.23 3.01 -13.64
N GLY A 173 -11.38 2.26 -14.34
CA GLY A 173 -11.60 1.95 -15.75
C GLY A 173 -10.33 1.92 -16.58
N GLN A 174 -10.48 1.32 -17.75
CA GLN A 174 -9.48 1.24 -18.81
C GLN A 174 -9.17 2.60 -19.46
N HIS A 175 -9.39 3.70 -18.71
CA HIS A 175 -9.46 5.09 -19.14
C HIS A 175 -8.49 6.00 -18.37
N SER A 176 -7.61 5.45 -17.53
CA SER A 176 -6.53 6.26 -16.99
C SER A 176 -5.64 6.74 -18.12
N LEU A 177 -5.28 8.02 -18.08
CA LEU A 177 -4.42 8.65 -19.08
C LEU A 177 -3.07 7.89 -19.22
N PHE A 178 -2.65 7.19 -18.15
CA PHE A 178 -1.54 6.25 -18.15
C PHE A 178 -1.82 4.99 -18.96
N GLN A 179 -2.89 4.26 -18.69
CA GLN A 179 -3.22 3.05 -19.46
C GLN A 179 -3.50 3.37 -20.93
N ALA A 180 -4.11 4.52 -21.21
CA ALA A 180 -4.47 4.95 -22.56
C ALA A 180 -3.28 5.44 -23.39
N HIS A 181 -2.29 6.12 -22.78
CA HIS A 181 -1.24 6.83 -23.53
C HIS A 181 0.20 6.54 -23.10
N MET A 182 0.45 6.03 -21.89
CA MET A 182 1.81 5.83 -21.36
C MET A 182 2.14 4.38 -21.00
N ARG A 183 1.23 3.44 -21.24
CA ARG A 183 1.44 2.03 -20.88
C ARG A 183 2.76 1.46 -21.41
N ASP A 184 3.05 1.73 -22.68
CA ASP A 184 4.21 1.13 -23.35
C ASP A 184 5.51 1.82 -22.90
N ALA A 185 5.51 3.15 -22.73
CA ALA A 185 6.61 3.90 -22.11
C ALA A 185 6.88 3.45 -20.66
N TYR A 186 5.82 3.22 -19.86
CA TYR A 186 5.93 2.71 -18.50
C TYR A 186 6.58 1.33 -18.48
N ARG A 187 6.10 0.39 -19.30
CA ARG A 187 6.67 -0.96 -19.40
C ARG A 187 8.12 -0.94 -19.88
N ALA A 188 8.43 -0.14 -20.91
CA ALA A 188 9.78 -0.01 -21.44
C ALA A 188 10.75 0.56 -20.40
N PHE A 189 10.32 1.53 -19.60
CA PHE A 189 11.11 2.05 -18.48
C PHE A 189 11.42 0.96 -17.46
N PHE A 190 10.40 0.26 -16.95
CA PHE A 190 10.61 -0.78 -15.93
C PHE A 190 11.38 -2.00 -16.45
N ALA A 191 11.30 -2.30 -17.74
CA ALA A 191 12.11 -3.35 -18.37
C ALA A 191 13.62 -3.03 -18.36
N GLY A 192 14.00 -1.76 -18.19
CA GLY A 192 15.40 -1.35 -18.03
C GLY A 192 15.95 -1.48 -16.61
N LEU A 193 15.11 -1.83 -15.62
CA LEU A 193 15.59 -2.11 -14.26
C LEU A 193 16.25 -3.50 -14.19
N ASP A 194 17.35 -3.62 -13.45
CA ASP A 194 18.06 -4.89 -13.27
C ASP A 194 17.36 -5.81 -12.25
N LEU A 195 16.19 -6.32 -12.62
CA LEU A 195 15.41 -7.25 -11.83
C LEU A 195 15.78 -8.70 -12.19
N LYS A 196 16.11 -9.53 -11.20
CA LYS A 196 16.43 -10.96 -11.39
C LYS A 196 15.47 -11.87 -10.66
N LEU A 197 15.04 -11.49 -9.46
CA LEU A 197 14.05 -12.24 -8.68
C LEU A 197 12.62 -11.82 -8.99
N LEU A 198 12.41 -10.56 -9.41
CA LEU A 198 11.11 -10.07 -9.86
C LEU A 198 10.99 -10.21 -11.38
N ALA A 199 10.30 -11.26 -11.83
CA ALA A 199 10.04 -11.54 -13.24
C ALA A 199 8.78 -10.81 -13.72
N PRO A 200 8.81 -9.98 -14.77
CA PRO A 200 7.59 -9.35 -15.28
C PRO A 200 6.51 -10.38 -15.67
N CYS A 201 5.27 -10.21 -15.18
CA CYS A 201 4.11 -11.01 -15.60
C CYS A 201 3.76 -10.71 -17.06
N GLU A 202 3.20 -11.70 -17.80
CA GLU A 202 2.51 -11.37 -19.04
C GLU A 202 1.15 -10.71 -18.78
N ARG A 203 0.54 -10.21 -19.86
CA ARG A 203 -0.68 -9.41 -19.75
C ARG A 203 -1.86 -10.26 -19.29
N GLY A 204 -2.38 -9.93 -18.12
CA GLY A 204 -3.62 -10.52 -17.60
C GLY A 204 -3.42 -11.76 -16.74
N GLU A 205 -2.21 -12.32 -16.70
CA GLU A 205 -1.87 -13.49 -15.88
C GLU A 205 -1.97 -13.22 -14.38
N CYS A 206 -1.83 -11.97 -13.99
CA CYS A 206 -1.79 -11.55 -12.60
C CYS A 206 -3.18 -11.11 -12.08
N ARG A 207 -4.27 -11.27 -12.87
CA ARG A 207 -5.65 -10.99 -12.42
C ARG A 207 -6.20 -12.11 -11.55
N LEU A 208 -6.81 -11.74 -10.44
CA LEU A 208 -7.65 -12.64 -9.65
C LEU A 208 -8.94 -12.94 -10.43
N ALA A 209 -9.29 -14.20 -10.57
CA ALA A 209 -10.49 -14.67 -11.26
C ALA A 209 -11.76 -14.10 -10.63
N LEU A 210 -11.80 -14.00 -9.30
CA LEU A 210 -12.97 -13.50 -8.56
C LEU A 210 -13.26 -12.02 -8.85
N THR A 211 -12.23 -11.17 -8.81
CA THR A 211 -12.41 -9.71 -8.88
C THR A 211 -12.10 -9.13 -10.26
N GLY A 212 -11.25 -9.79 -11.04
CA GLY A 212 -10.74 -9.31 -12.32
C GLY A 212 -9.57 -8.32 -12.18
N TYR A 213 -9.02 -8.13 -10.98
CA TYR A 213 -7.95 -7.18 -10.65
C TYR A 213 -6.66 -7.89 -10.22
N PRO A 214 -5.47 -7.25 -10.31
CA PRO A 214 -5.22 -5.92 -10.88
C PRO A 214 -5.43 -5.84 -12.40
N GLN A 215 -5.94 -4.71 -12.88
CA GLN A 215 -6.15 -4.47 -14.31
C GLN A 215 -5.08 -3.53 -14.85
N GLY A 216 -4.34 -3.95 -15.88
CA GLY A 216 -3.46 -3.05 -16.64
C GLY A 216 -2.17 -2.60 -15.92
N LEU A 217 -2.13 -2.72 -14.59
CA LEU A 217 -0.94 -2.49 -13.78
C LEU A 217 0.16 -3.48 -14.18
N PRO A 218 1.43 -3.04 -14.27
CA PRO A 218 2.52 -3.98 -14.35
C PRO A 218 2.63 -4.74 -13.04
N SER A 219 3.08 -5.97 -13.17
CA SER A 219 3.21 -6.89 -12.05
C SER A 219 4.40 -7.78 -12.31
N TRP A 220 5.00 -8.27 -11.23
CA TRP A 220 6.18 -9.12 -11.28
C TRP A 220 5.99 -10.33 -10.39
N GLU A 221 6.14 -11.52 -10.94
CA GLU A 221 6.20 -12.75 -10.16
C GLU A 221 7.52 -12.82 -9.37
N VAL A 222 7.42 -13.22 -8.10
CA VAL A 222 8.58 -13.53 -7.26
C VAL A 222 9.08 -14.92 -7.61
N LYS A 223 10.24 -15.01 -8.26
CA LYS A 223 10.89 -16.29 -8.54
C LYS A 223 11.17 -17.05 -7.24
N GLY A 224 10.85 -18.35 -7.24
CA GLY A 224 10.97 -19.19 -6.06
C GLY A 224 9.82 -19.02 -5.05
N GLY A 225 8.81 -18.19 -5.35
CA GLY A 225 7.64 -17.98 -4.50
C GLY A 225 8.03 -17.50 -3.10
N ALA A 226 7.46 -18.14 -2.07
CA ALA A 226 7.72 -17.78 -0.67
C ALA A 226 9.22 -17.86 -0.30
N ALA A 227 9.96 -18.83 -0.83
CA ALA A 227 11.40 -18.96 -0.55
C ALA A 227 12.21 -17.75 -1.07
N GLY A 228 11.76 -17.13 -2.16
CA GLY A 228 12.39 -15.93 -2.73
C GLY A 228 12.35 -14.71 -1.78
N LEU A 229 11.37 -14.65 -0.87
CA LEU A 229 11.28 -13.59 0.16
C LEU A 229 12.46 -13.64 1.16
N GLY A 230 13.12 -14.80 1.27
CA GLY A 230 14.31 -15.02 2.08
C GLY A 230 15.58 -14.39 1.50
N GLU A 231 15.59 -14.06 0.21
CA GLU A 231 16.76 -13.49 -0.45
C GLU A 231 16.83 -11.97 -0.25
N VAL A 232 17.97 -11.47 0.23
CA VAL A 232 18.20 -10.02 0.39
C VAL A 232 17.99 -9.27 -0.93
N ARG A 233 18.31 -9.91 -2.05
CA ARG A 233 18.10 -9.36 -3.40
C ARG A 233 16.63 -9.04 -3.68
N PHE A 234 15.68 -9.82 -3.15
CA PHE A 234 14.25 -9.55 -3.36
C PHE A 234 13.88 -8.18 -2.81
N TRP A 235 14.31 -7.86 -1.58
CA TRP A 235 14.03 -6.58 -0.93
C TRP A 235 14.75 -5.41 -1.62
N HIS A 236 15.94 -5.63 -2.17
CA HIS A 236 16.60 -4.64 -3.03
C HIS A 236 15.81 -4.38 -4.31
N GLU A 237 15.30 -5.41 -4.97
CA GLU A 237 14.48 -5.28 -6.19
C GLU A 237 13.11 -4.66 -5.89
N TYR A 238 12.51 -4.96 -4.74
CA TYR A 238 11.30 -4.33 -4.24
C TYR A 238 11.51 -2.81 -4.06
N ASP A 239 12.64 -2.39 -3.48
CA ASP A 239 13.05 -0.98 -3.39
C ASP A 239 13.35 -0.36 -4.77
N MET A 240 13.93 -1.12 -5.70
CA MET A 240 14.22 -0.66 -7.07
C MET A 240 12.94 -0.34 -7.83
N LEU A 241 11.90 -1.17 -7.71
CA LEU A 241 10.59 -0.88 -8.29
C LEU A 241 10.02 0.44 -7.76
N LEU A 242 10.10 0.69 -6.46
CA LEU A 242 9.69 1.97 -5.87
C LEU A 242 10.51 3.14 -6.42
N LYS A 243 11.84 3.02 -6.45
CA LYS A 243 12.71 4.09 -6.98
C LYS A 243 12.40 4.40 -8.45
N GLY A 244 12.19 3.36 -9.27
CA GLY A 244 11.81 3.51 -10.67
C GLY A 244 10.44 4.17 -10.81
N PHE A 245 9.47 3.77 -9.98
CA PHE A 245 8.17 4.42 -9.90
C PHE A 245 8.32 5.93 -9.58
N LEU A 246 9.14 6.29 -8.59
CA LEU A 246 9.36 7.68 -8.22
C LEU A 246 9.97 8.48 -9.38
N ASP A 247 11.02 7.96 -10.02
CA ASP A 247 11.66 8.63 -11.15
C ASP A 247 10.71 8.80 -12.34
N PHE A 248 9.90 7.79 -12.66
CA PHE A 248 8.91 7.87 -13.73
C PHE A 248 7.91 9.01 -13.47
N TYR A 249 7.25 9.01 -12.30
CA TYR A 249 6.20 9.97 -12.00
C TYR A 249 6.74 11.37 -11.74
N ARG A 250 7.90 11.52 -11.08
CA ARG A 250 8.54 12.82 -10.88
C ARG A 250 8.96 13.44 -12.21
N THR A 251 9.51 12.65 -13.12
CA THR A 251 9.86 13.10 -14.47
C THR A 251 8.60 13.52 -15.24
N PHE A 252 7.54 12.70 -15.18
CA PHE A 252 6.27 13.01 -15.84
C PHE A 252 5.70 14.34 -15.35
N PHE A 253 5.53 14.50 -14.03
CA PHE A 253 4.97 15.72 -13.46
C PHE A 253 5.88 16.95 -13.60
N SER A 254 7.21 16.76 -13.69
CA SER A 254 8.14 17.84 -14.05
C SER A 254 7.86 18.35 -15.47
N GLN A 255 7.65 17.45 -16.44
CA GLN A 255 7.29 17.84 -17.81
C GLN A 255 5.87 18.42 -17.90
N VAL A 256 4.93 17.95 -17.06
CA VAL A 256 3.58 18.54 -16.97
C VAL A 256 3.65 19.96 -16.41
N SER A 257 4.45 20.21 -15.36
CA SER A 257 4.52 21.52 -14.71
C SER A 257 5.27 22.55 -15.54
N THR A 258 6.40 22.16 -16.14
CA THR A 258 7.26 23.03 -16.95
C THR A 258 7.55 22.38 -18.29
N ARG A 259 7.25 23.09 -19.39
CA ARG A 259 7.56 22.61 -20.74
C ARG A 259 9.09 22.44 -20.88
N ASN A 260 9.52 21.24 -21.32
CA ASN A 260 10.93 20.90 -21.48
C ASN A 260 11.73 21.15 -20.19
N ALA A 261 11.16 20.75 -19.06
CA ALA A 261 11.86 20.85 -17.79
C ALA A 261 13.21 20.13 -17.86
N PRO A 262 14.27 20.67 -17.23
CA PRO A 262 15.55 19.98 -17.15
C PRO A 262 15.40 18.66 -16.38
N MET A 263 16.33 17.74 -16.63
CA MET A 263 16.40 16.49 -15.85
C MET A 263 16.55 16.81 -14.36
N LEU A 264 15.81 16.09 -13.52
CA LEU A 264 15.86 16.29 -12.06
C LEU A 264 17.23 15.86 -11.53
N PRO A 265 17.81 16.61 -10.57
CA PRO A 265 19.19 16.39 -10.12
C PRO A 265 19.37 15.14 -9.23
N ASP A 266 18.28 14.63 -8.65
CA ASP A 266 18.27 13.57 -7.63
C ASP A 266 17.51 12.31 -8.09
N LEU A 267 17.58 12.00 -9.39
CA LEU A 267 17.03 10.76 -9.95
C LEU A 267 17.84 9.54 -9.52
N TYR A 268 17.17 8.41 -9.31
CA TYR A 268 17.81 7.13 -9.01
C TYR A 268 18.39 6.47 -10.28
N PHE A 269 17.75 6.65 -11.43
CA PHE A 269 18.09 6.04 -12.71
C PHE A 269 18.16 7.10 -13.84
N PRO A 270 19.09 8.08 -13.76
CA PRO A 270 19.14 9.21 -14.69
C PRO A 270 19.28 8.80 -16.17
N ALA A 271 20.16 7.83 -16.47
CA ALA A 271 20.33 7.33 -17.84
C ALA A 271 19.04 6.71 -18.39
N LEU A 272 18.34 5.92 -17.57
CA LEU A 272 17.08 5.30 -17.97
C LEU A 272 15.98 6.34 -18.18
N VAL A 273 15.94 7.39 -17.36
CA VAL A 273 15.01 8.52 -17.53
C VAL A 273 15.28 9.26 -18.83
N GLU A 274 16.54 9.55 -19.12
CA GLU A 274 16.94 10.22 -20.36
C GLU A 274 16.53 9.39 -21.59
N GLU A 275 16.96 8.13 -21.63
CA GLU A 275 16.77 7.24 -22.79
C GLU A 275 15.32 6.81 -23.01
N ARG A 276 14.56 6.57 -21.94
CA ARG A 276 13.21 5.94 -22.04
C ARG A 276 12.06 6.90 -21.82
N LEU A 277 12.28 8.07 -21.20
CA LEU A 277 11.20 9.02 -20.91
C LEU A 277 11.42 10.36 -21.63
N LEU A 278 12.58 10.99 -21.44
CA LEU A 278 12.83 12.33 -22.00
C LEU A 278 13.09 12.30 -23.51
N PHE A 279 13.44 11.15 -24.08
CA PHE A 279 13.51 10.93 -25.53
C PHE A 279 12.26 10.27 -26.12
N ASP A 280 11.25 9.96 -25.31
CA ASP A 280 10.01 9.33 -25.76
C ASP A 280 8.94 10.38 -26.13
N ASN A 281 8.60 10.44 -27.41
CA ASN A 281 7.64 11.42 -27.93
C ASN A 281 6.21 11.21 -27.41
N ASP A 282 5.80 9.99 -27.09
CA ASP A 282 4.46 9.70 -26.60
C ASP A 282 4.33 10.06 -25.12
N PHE A 283 5.38 9.83 -24.33
CA PHE A 283 5.52 10.33 -22.97
C PHE A 283 5.41 11.87 -22.91
N LEU A 284 6.20 12.58 -23.72
CA LEU A 284 6.20 14.05 -23.75
C LEU A 284 4.88 14.63 -24.29
N ARG A 285 4.28 13.98 -25.29
CA ARG A 285 2.96 14.36 -25.82
C ARG A 285 1.88 14.21 -24.75
N THR A 286 1.94 13.13 -23.98
CA THR A 286 1.00 12.88 -22.89
C THR A 286 1.16 13.93 -21.78
N ALA A 287 2.40 14.26 -21.40
CA ALA A 287 2.66 15.33 -20.45
C ALA A 287 2.12 16.69 -20.94
N LYS A 288 2.26 16.98 -22.24
CA LYS A 288 1.65 18.17 -22.87
C LYS A 288 0.12 18.16 -22.75
N MET A 289 -0.54 17.04 -23.03
CA MET A 289 -2.00 16.93 -22.92
C MET A 289 -2.49 17.25 -21.50
N VAL A 290 -1.84 16.69 -20.48
CA VAL A 290 -2.17 16.98 -19.08
C VAL A 290 -1.93 18.45 -18.75
N ARG A 291 -0.78 19.01 -19.15
CA ARG A 291 -0.44 20.42 -18.92
C ARG A 291 -1.48 21.36 -19.54
N GLU A 292 -1.86 21.12 -20.79
CA GLU A 292 -2.86 21.93 -21.50
C GLU A 292 -4.24 21.86 -20.84
N ARG A 293 -4.61 20.71 -20.27
CA ARG A 293 -5.85 20.58 -19.49
C ARG A 293 -5.76 21.33 -18.17
N CYS A 294 -4.66 21.22 -17.43
CA CYS A 294 -4.46 21.98 -16.18
C CYS A 294 -4.57 23.49 -16.37
N ILE A 295 -4.09 24.03 -17.50
CA ILE A 295 -4.19 25.47 -17.80
C ILE A 295 -5.65 25.92 -18.02
N LYS A 296 -6.50 25.05 -18.54
CA LYS A 296 -7.87 25.38 -18.97
C LYS A 296 -8.96 24.97 -17.98
N ASP A 297 -8.67 24.02 -17.11
CA ASP A 297 -9.64 23.42 -16.19
C ASP A 297 -9.08 23.46 -14.76
N ALA A 298 -9.54 24.45 -13.99
CA ALA A 298 -9.12 24.65 -12.61
C ALA A 298 -9.51 23.48 -11.69
N ARG A 299 -10.64 22.80 -11.95
CA ARG A 299 -11.07 21.64 -11.16
C ARG A 299 -10.13 20.46 -11.42
N TYR A 300 -9.77 20.22 -12.69
CA TYR A 300 -8.80 19.21 -13.04
C TYR A 300 -7.42 19.52 -12.44
N ALA A 301 -6.94 20.77 -12.59
CA ALA A 301 -5.66 21.19 -12.02
C ALA A 301 -5.60 21.00 -10.49
N ASN A 302 -6.69 21.32 -9.80
CA ASN A 302 -6.80 21.13 -8.35
C ASN A 302 -6.86 19.65 -7.94
N ALA A 303 -7.28 18.74 -8.84
CA ALA A 303 -7.34 17.30 -8.57
C ALA A 303 -6.01 16.56 -8.86
N ILE A 304 -5.03 17.21 -9.51
CA ILE A 304 -3.72 16.60 -9.80
C ILE A 304 -2.88 16.51 -8.53
N ARG A 305 -2.48 15.28 -8.18
CA ARG A 305 -1.47 14.99 -7.17
C ARG A 305 -0.08 15.11 -7.78
N TRP A 306 0.58 16.24 -7.53
CA TRP A 306 1.87 16.58 -8.14
C TRP A 306 3.04 15.80 -7.56
N GLN A 307 2.92 15.27 -6.33
CA GLN A 307 3.94 14.40 -5.76
C GLN A 307 3.52 12.93 -5.90
N PRO A 308 4.48 12.02 -6.17
CA PRO A 308 4.17 10.61 -6.26
C PRO A 308 3.72 10.08 -4.89
N ALA A 309 2.51 9.54 -4.88
CA ALA A 309 1.96 8.68 -3.85
C ALA A 309 1.73 7.30 -4.47
N PHE A 310 1.98 6.23 -3.72
CA PHE A 310 1.92 4.88 -4.26
C PHE A 310 1.25 3.89 -3.33
N LYS A 311 0.78 2.79 -3.91
CA LYS A 311 0.44 1.55 -3.22
C LYS A 311 1.30 0.46 -3.86
N GLN A 312 2.16 -0.19 -3.08
CA GLN A 312 3.01 -1.29 -3.53
C GLN A 312 2.64 -2.53 -2.74
N LEU A 313 2.27 -3.59 -3.44
CA LEU A 313 1.70 -4.81 -2.89
C LEU A 313 2.53 -6.03 -3.25
N ILE A 314 2.52 -7.00 -2.34
CA ILE A 314 2.84 -8.40 -2.56
C ILE A 314 1.54 -9.17 -2.30
N TYR A 315 1.04 -9.93 -3.26
CA TYR A 315 -0.17 -10.75 -3.06
C TYR A 315 0.00 -12.12 -3.70
N ARG A 316 -0.77 -13.10 -3.21
CA ARG A 316 -0.82 -14.43 -3.81
C ARG A 316 -1.95 -14.51 -4.84
N ASN A 317 -1.63 -14.88 -6.07
CA ASN A 317 -2.63 -15.07 -7.12
C ASN A 317 -3.36 -16.43 -6.99
N ASP A 318 -4.31 -16.71 -7.89
CA ASP A 318 -5.10 -17.95 -7.86
C ASP A 318 -4.28 -19.21 -8.15
N ALA A 319 -3.13 -19.07 -8.83
CA ALA A 319 -2.19 -20.16 -9.07
C ALA A 319 -1.23 -20.39 -7.88
N GLY A 320 -1.33 -19.60 -6.82
CA GLY A 320 -0.45 -19.68 -5.65
C GLY A 320 0.89 -18.95 -5.81
N GLN A 321 1.10 -18.25 -6.92
CA GLN A 321 2.32 -17.46 -7.16
C GLN A 321 2.27 -16.16 -6.35
N LEU A 322 3.44 -15.70 -5.89
CA LEU A 322 3.56 -14.40 -5.25
C LEU A 322 3.84 -13.34 -6.30
N ILE A 323 3.02 -12.29 -6.31
CA ILE A 323 3.07 -11.21 -7.29
C ILE A 323 3.32 -9.89 -6.58
N VAL A 324 4.29 -9.12 -7.09
CA VAL A 324 4.53 -7.73 -6.71
C VAL A 324 3.83 -6.82 -7.72
N THR A 325 3.15 -5.78 -7.24
CA THR A 325 2.59 -4.72 -8.09
C THR A 325 2.75 -3.36 -7.43
N ILE A 326 2.85 -2.31 -8.24
CA ILE A 326 2.90 -0.93 -7.75
C ILE A 326 1.99 -0.05 -8.61
N SER A 327 1.19 0.76 -7.94
CA SER A 327 0.31 1.74 -8.60
C SER A 327 0.49 3.10 -7.98
N GLN A 328 0.22 4.15 -8.77
CA GLN A 328 -0.03 5.46 -8.20
C GLN A 328 -1.25 5.36 -7.29
N ASN A 329 -1.14 5.95 -6.11
CA ASN A 329 -2.22 6.01 -5.14
C ASN A 329 -3.28 7.00 -5.67
N SER A 330 -4.10 6.54 -6.62
CA SER A 330 -5.34 7.20 -7.00
C SER A 330 -6.29 7.10 -5.82
N ILE A 331 -6.79 8.26 -5.37
CA ILE A 331 -7.92 8.61 -4.47
C ILE A 331 -8.43 7.60 -3.42
N GLY A 332 -8.41 6.29 -3.65
CA GLY A 332 -8.99 5.29 -2.79
C GLY A 332 -8.34 5.09 -1.42
N ASN A 333 -9.20 4.74 -0.47
CA ASN A 333 -8.95 4.70 0.97
C ASN A 333 -8.18 3.46 1.46
N ALA A 334 -8.14 2.37 0.67
CA ALA A 334 -7.58 1.08 1.09
C ALA A 334 -6.60 0.50 0.06
N ILE A 335 -5.56 -0.18 0.53
CA ILE A 335 -4.60 -0.83 -0.37
C ILE A 335 -5.22 -2.00 -1.15
N THR A 336 -6.30 -2.58 -0.62
CA THR A 336 -7.06 -3.73 -1.13
C THR A 336 -7.73 -3.48 -2.48
N GLU A 337 -7.92 -2.20 -2.83
CA GLU A 337 -8.57 -1.76 -4.05
C GLU A 337 -7.79 -2.17 -5.32
N LEU A 338 -6.46 -2.30 -5.21
CA LEU A 338 -5.60 -2.79 -6.31
C LEU A 338 -5.96 -4.23 -6.71
N LEU A 339 -6.59 -4.96 -5.80
CA LEU A 339 -7.05 -6.34 -5.99
C LEU A 339 -8.57 -6.41 -6.19
N GLY A 340 -9.24 -5.26 -6.40
CA GLY A 340 -10.67 -5.19 -6.66
C GLY A 340 -11.53 -5.46 -5.41
N VAL A 341 -10.99 -5.22 -4.21
CA VAL A 341 -11.71 -5.35 -2.94
C VAL A 341 -11.92 -3.96 -2.33
N VAL A 342 -13.17 -3.50 -2.39
CA VAL A 342 -13.64 -2.27 -1.73
C VAL A 342 -14.09 -2.64 -0.32
N VAL A 343 -13.56 -1.96 0.69
CA VAL A 343 -13.91 -2.21 2.09
C VAL A 343 -14.87 -1.13 2.58
N LYS A 344 -16.08 -1.52 2.94
CA LYS A 344 -17.06 -0.69 3.64
C LYS A 344 -17.01 -0.99 5.13
N ARG A 345 -16.51 -0.04 5.91
CA ARG A 345 -16.34 -0.20 7.36
C ARG A 345 -17.58 0.29 8.09
N VAL A 346 -18.14 -0.53 8.97
CA VAL A 346 -19.36 -0.21 9.72
C VAL A 346 -19.08 -0.34 11.23
N PRO A 347 -19.42 0.68 12.05
CA PRO A 347 -19.26 0.57 13.50
C PRO A 347 -20.26 -0.46 14.03
N ASP A 348 -19.75 -1.62 14.46
CA ASP A 348 -20.53 -2.72 15.02
C ASP A 348 -19.63 -3.51 15.99
N ALA A 349 -19.63 -3.06 17.25
CA ALA A 349 -18.77 -3.63 18.29
C ALA A 349 -19.16 -5.08 18.63
N GLU A 350 -20.44 -5.44 18.56
CA GLU A 350 -20.90 -6.81 18.84
C GLU A 350 -20.45 -7.77 17.74
N ALA A 351 -20.56 -7.39 16.47
CA ALA A 351 -20.08 -8.20 15.37
C ALA A 351 -18.56 -8.35 15.38
N TYR A 352 -17.84 -7.25 15.63
CA TYR A 352 -16.40 -7.30 15.75
C TYR A 352 -15.93 -8.18 16.92
N ALA A 353 -16.57 -8.10 18.09
CA ALA A 353 -16.22 -8.91 19.26
C ALA A 353 -16.35 -10.42 19.03
N ARG A 354 -17.14 -10.86 18.05
CA ARG A 354 -17.23 -12.29 17.66
C ARG A 354 -16.00 -12.77 16.90
N ALA A 355 -15.38 -11.91 16.09
CA ALA A 355 -14.22 -12.26 15.27
C ALA A 355 -12.88 -11.93 15.95
N GLU A 356 -12.87 -10.92 16.83
CA GLU A 356 -11.67 -10.40 17.49
C GLU A 356 -10.81 -11.46 18.19
N PRO A 357 -11.34 -12.46 18.93
CA PRO A 357 -10.49 -13.44 19.61
C PRO A 357 -9.59 -14.24 18.66
N GLN A 358 -10.14 -14.71 17.54
CA GLN A 358 -9.39 -15.50 16.55
C GLN A 358 -8.40 -14.62 15.77
N LEU A 359 -8.79 -13.38 15.45
CA LEU A 359 -7.89 -12.41 14.86
C LEU A 359 -6.69 -12.14 15.80
N LEU A 360 -6.96 -11.87 17.07
CA LEU A 360 -5.95 -11.53 18.06
C LEU A 360 -5.01 -12.70 18.35
N GLU A 361 -5.52 -13.93 18.47
CA GLU A 361 -4.70 -15.13 18.68
C GLU A 361 -3.60 -15.25 17.62
N GLN A 362 -3.95 -15.06 16.35
CA GLN A 362 -3.01 -15.13 15.23
C GLN A 362 -1.99 -13.99 15.23
N LEU A 363 -2.43 -12.77 15.58
CA LEU A 363 -1.53 -11.62 15.68
C LEU A 363 -0.54 -11.76 16.84
N LEU A 364 -0.97 -12.34 17.97
CA LEU A 364 -0.09 -12.64 19.11
C LEU A 364 0.88 -13.79 18.79
N GLU A 365 0.48 -14.76 17.96
CA GLU A 365 1.40 -15.77 17.43
C GLU A 365 2.45 -15.17 16.50
N LEU A 366 2.05 -14.30 15.56
CA LEU A 366 3.02 -13.58 14.72
C LEU A 366 3.96 -12.71 15.57
N ARG A 367 3.44 -12.07 16.62
CA ARG A 367 4.26 -11.34 17.60
C ARG A 367 5.32 -12.26 18.22
N ARG A 368 4.97 -13.47 18.66
CA ARG A 368 5.95 -14.42 19.23
C ARG A 368 7.09 -14.71 18.24
N ARG A 369 6.77 -14.95 16.96
CA ARG A 369 7.79 -15.17 15.93
C ARG A 369 8.72 -13.97 15.73
N PHE A 370 8.20 -12.75 15.85
CA PHE A 370 9.04 -11.54 15.82
C PHE A 370 9.97 -11.46 17.03
N VAL A 371 9.48 -11.78 18.24
CA VAL A 371 10.31 -11.82 19.46
C VAL A 371 11.41 -12.88 19.34
N GLU A 372 11.06 -14.10 18.92
CA GLU A 372 12.01 -15.20 18.70
C GLU A 372 13.08 -14.85 17.66
N ALA A 373 12.73 -14.03 16.67
CA ALA A 373 13.64 -13.55 15.64
C ALA A 373 14.47 -12.31 16.05
N ASP A 374 14.38 -11.86 17.32
CA ASP A 374 15.07 -10.66 17.81
C ASP A 374 14.70 -9.42 16.97
N LEU A 375 13.39 -9.16 16.80
CA LEU A 375 12.85 -8.03 16.04
C LEU A 375 12.08 -7.03 16.90
N GLY A 376 12.04 -7.25 18.21
CA GLY A 376 11.40 -6.36 19.18
C GLY A 376 10.86 -7.10 20.40
N GLU A 377 10.17 -6.34 21.25
CA GLU A 377 9.58 -6.83 22.49
C GLU A 377 8.06 -6.66 22.46
N GLY A 378 7.35 -7.60 23.07
CA GLY A 378 5.89 -7.54 23.15
C GLY A 378 5.39 -6.37 24.01
N ILE A 379 4.31 -5.74 23.57
CA ILE A 379 3.64 -4.65 24.28
C ILE A 379 2.52 -5.23 25.14
N ALA A 380 2.50 -4.88 26.42
CA ALA A 380 1.35 -5.14 27.29
C ALA A 380 0.27 -4.08 27.07
N THR A 381 -0.98 -4.52 27.04
CA THR A 381 -2.17 -3.66 26.98
C THR A 381 -3.16 -4.11 28.07
N PRO A 382 -4.27 -3.39 28.31
CA PRO A 382 -5.33 -3.88 29.18
C PRO A 382 -5.95 -5.22 28.75
N TYR A 383 -5.72 -5.65 27.51
CA TYR A 383 -6.35 -6.82 26.90
C TYR A 383 -5.40 -8.01 26.73
N TRP A 384 -4.08 -7.80 26.69
CA TRP A 384 -3.09 -8.88 26.57
C TRP A 384 -1.76 -8.53 27.27
N PRO A 385 -1.04 -9.53 27.81
CA PRO A 385 0.26 -9.33 28.44
C PRO A 385 1.37 -9.08 27.39
N ALA A 386 2.52 -8.58 27.86
CA ALA A 386 3.71 -8.37 27.03
C ALA A 386 4.37 -9.68 26.56
N GLN A 387 4.15 -10.79 27.27
CA GLN A 387 4.77 -12.09 27.03
C GLN A 387 4.24 -12.75 25.76
#